data_AF-A0A7W9ZK84-F1
#
_entry.id   AF-A0A7W9ZK84-F1
#
_cell.length_a   1.000
_cell.length_b   1.000
_cell.length_c   1.000
_cell.angle_alpha   90.00
_cell.angle_beta   90.00
_cell.angle_gamma   90.00
#
_symmetry.space_group_name_H-M   'P 1'
#
loop_
_entity.id
_entity.type
_entity.pdbx_description
1 polymer ?
#
loop_
_entity_poly.entity_id
_entity_poly.type
_entity_poly.pdbx_seq_one_letter_code
_entity_poly.pdbx_strand_id
1 'polypeptide(L)'
;MTRSALSLRTALLASAALLSGLPVLITAPVPAAAQQAPAARPFDIPAQPLAAAIAAYGRQSGVQVSLRAEDATGRTSAAVSGTLTAEAALTRLLQGTGLTAATATDGTVTLLPLPAAPAGAAVLAPLSVAGTVTVPGDSSPWEPTEGYTARRVATASKTDAPLIRTPQSVSVVTRDQIDAQKADSVVEALRYTPGVVGESFGIDTRYDWTLIRGFSQAETGLFRDGLQLRSTGYASWRQEPYGAERIEVLRGPASVLYGQGDVGGLDLPGKSGERTSKIC
;
A
#
# COMPACT_ATOMS: atom_id res chain seq x y z
N MET A 1 26.46 83.94 -25.71
CA MET A 1 26.64 83.51 -27.12
C MET A 1 25.88 82.19 -27.30
N THR A 2 25.06 82.10 -28.36
CA THR A 2 24.34 80.93 -28.93
C THR A 2 23.35 80.19 -28.00
N ARG A 3 22.03 80.47 -28.04
CA ARG A 3 20.99 79.99 -28.99
C ARG A 3 20.88 78.45 -29.09
N SER A 4 19.74 77.87 -28.65
CA SER A 4 18.65 77.39 -29.54
C SER A 4 17.92 76.16 -28.98
N ALA A 5 16.60 76.20 -29.06
CA ALA A 5 15.64 75.12 -28.78
C ALA A 5 15.47 74.17 -29.98
N LEU A 6 15.05 72.92 -29.74
CA LEU A 6 14.24 72.02 -30.60
C LEU A 6 14.07 70.68 -29.84
N SER A 7 12.94 70.32 -29.24
CA SER A 7 11.66 69.82 -29.78
C SER A 7 11.73 68.62 -30.75
N LEU A 8 11.11 67.52 -30.30
CA LEU A 8 10.30 66.54 -31.05
C LEU A 8 10.96 65.59 -32.06
N ARG A 9 10.88 64.26 -31.81
CA ARG A 9 10.14 63.26 -32.65
C ARG A 9 10.49 61.79 -32.30
N THR A 10 9.51 61.10 -31.71
CA THR A 10 8.97 59.76 -32.06
C THR A 10 9.82 58.75 -32.85
N ALA A 11 10.04 57.54 -32.29
CA ALA A 11 9.80 56.22 -32.93
C ALA A 11 10.12 55.09 -31.92
N LEU A 12 9.13 54.41 -31.33
CA LEU A 12 8.48 53.17 -31.81
C LEU A 12 9.34 51.88 -31.65
N LEU A 13 9.05 51.10 -30.60
CA LEU A 13 9.32 49.66 -30.40
C LEU A 13 8.52 49.28 -29.12
N ALA A 14 7.22 48.98 -29.16
CA ALA A 14 6.58 47.74 -29.60
C ALA A 14 7.18 46.48 -28.94
N SER A 15 6.64 46.03 -27.79
CA SER A 15 6.00 44.71 -27.63
C SER A 15 5.74 44.30 -26.16
N ALA A 16 4.58 43.66 -25.96
CA ALA A 16 4.19 42.73 -24.91
C ALA A 16 3.80 43.25 -23.51
N ALA A 17 2.52 43.59 -23.34
CA ALA A 17 1.83 43.52 -22.04
C ALA A 17 0.35 43.18 -22.21
N LEU A 18 0.01 41.89 -22.08
CA LEU A 18 -1.35 41.36 -21.88
C LEU A 18 -1.23 40.13 -20.98
N LEU A 19 -1.46 40.28 -19.67
CA LEU A 19 -1.71 39.16 -18.75
C LEU A 19 -3.08 39.36 -18.10
N SER A 20 -4.07 38.71 -18.71
CA SER A 20 -5.43 38.53 -18.23
C SER A 20 -5.55 37.24 -17.40
N GLY A 21 -6.29 37.31 -16.28
CA GLY A 21 -7.13 36.23 -15.73
C GLY A 21 -6.48 34.91 -15.32
N LEU A 22 -6.28 34.72 -14.01
CA LEU A 22 -6.04 33.39 -13.43
C LEU A 22 -7.37 32.64 -13.26
N PRO A 23 -7.53 31.42 -13.79
CA PRO A 23 -8.76 30.65 -13.66
C PRO A 23 -8.82 29.94 -12.29
N VAL A 24 -10.01 29.96 -11.70
CA VAL A 24 -10.38 29.17 -10.53
C VAL A 24 -10.46 27.70 -10.97
N LEU A 25 -9.58 26.85 -10.42
CA LEU A 25 -9.62 25.40 -10.60
C LEU A 25 -10.71 24.81 -9.69
N ILE A 26 -11.84 24.45 -10.29
CA ILE A 26 -12.89 23.65 -9.67
C ILE A 26 -12.43 22.19 -9.68
N THR A 27 -12.21 21.61 -8.50
CA THR A 27 -11.92 20.17 -8.34
C THR A 27 -13.20 19.36 -8.52
N ALA A 28 -13.32 18.64 -9.64
CA ALA A 28 -14.39 17.67 -9.85
C ALA A 28 -14.15 16.39 -9.02
N PRO A 29 -15.21 15.77 -8.45
CA PRO A 29 -15.08 14.48 -7.76
C PRO A 29 -14.81 13.37 -8.80
N VAL A 30 -13.75 12.59 -8.56
CA VAL A 30 -13.44 11.39 -9.34
C VAL A 30 -14.55 10.35 -9.08
N PRO A 31 -15.17 9.76 -10.12
CA PRO A 31 -16.20 8.77 -9.90
C PRO A 31 -15.55 7.51 -9.32
N ALA A 32 -16.13 6.99 -8.25
CA ALA A 32 -15.81 5.65 -7.76
C ALA A 32 -16.04 4.65 -8.91
N ALA A 33 -14.98 3.96 -9.32
CA ALA A 33 -15.10 2.83 -10.22
C ALA A 33 -15.93 1.75 -9.51
N ALA A 34 -17.23 1.70 -9.81
CA ALA A 34 -18.07 0.60 -9.46
C ALA A 34 -17.50 -0.66 -10.14
N GLN A 35 -17.01 -1.63 -9.36
CA GLN A 35 -16.80 -2.98 -9.88
C GLN A 35 -18.12 -3.43 -10.51
N GLN A 36 -18.14 -3.55 -11.84
CA GLN A 36 -19.26 -4.08 -12.60
C GLN A 36 -19.67 -5.42 -11.96
N ALA A 37 -20.88 -5.47 -11.40
CA ALA A 37 -21.50 -6.73 -11.01
C ALA A 37 -21.50 -7.67 -12.24
N PRO A 38 -21.19 -8.96 -12.08
CA PRO A 38 -21.09 -9.89 -13.21
C PRO A 38 -22.39 -9.88 -14.01
N ALA A 39 -22.34 -9.38 -15.24
CA ALA A 39 -23.51 -9.21 -16.08
C ALA A 39 -24.13 -10.58 -16.41
N ALA A 40 -25.42 -10.74 -16.11
CA ALA A 40 -26.17 -11.93 -16.51
C ALA A 40 -26.30 -11.96 -18.04
N ARG A 41 -25.93 -13.09 -18.65
CA ARG A 41 -26.03 -13.30 -20.10
C ARG A 41 -26.97 -14.49 -20.37
N PRO A 42 -27.70 -14.48 -21.50
CA PRO A 42 -28.47 -15.66 -21.90
C PRO A 42 -27.50 -16.78 -22.31
N PHE A 43 -27.63 -17.92 -21.64
CA PHE A 43 -26.95 -19.15 -22.01
C PHE A 43 -27.97 -20.15 -22.55
N ASP A 44 -27.62 -20.83 -23.62
CA ASP A 44 -28.37 -21.96 -24.16
C ASP A 44 -27.36 -23.00 -24.67
N ILE A 45 -27.11 -24.01 -23.84
CA ILE A 45 -26.15 -25.08 -24.09
C ILE A 45 -26.88 -26.41 -23.80
N PRO A 46 -27.18 -27.22 -24.83
CA PRO A 46 -27.80 -28.53 -24.62
C PRO A 46 -26.82 -29.52 -24.00
N ALA A 47 -27.34 -30.60 -23.40
CA ALA A 47 -26.54 -31.68 -22.85
C ALA A 47 -25.74 -32.37 -23.97
N GLN A 48 -24.42 -32.24 -23.92
CA GLN A 48 -23.51 -32.73 -24.95
C GLN A 48 -22.18 -33.18 -24.32
N PRO A 49 -21.27 -33.84 -25.07
CA PRO A 49 -19.95 -34.21 -24.58
C PRO A 49 -19.25 -33.00 -23.97
N LEU A 50 -18.62 -33.19 -22.81
CA LEU A 50 -18.10 -32.09 -21.99
C LEU A 50 -17.17 -31.14 -22.77
N ALA A 51 -16.30 -31.69 -23.62
CA ALA A 51 -15.42 -30.88 -24.47
C ALA A 51 -16.18 -29.92 -25.39
N ALA A 52 -17.28 -30.38 -26.00
CA ALA A 52 -18.12 -29.55 -26.88
C ALA A 52 -18.90 -28.50 -26.08
N ALA A 53 -19.35 -28.84 -24.88
CA ALA A 53 -20.07 -27.94 -23.98
C ALA A 53 -19.18 -26.80 -23.46
N ILE A 54 -17.95 -27.10 -23.06
CA ILE A 54 -16.97 -26.10 -22.62
C ILE A 54 -16.58 -25.17 -23.76
N ALA A 55 -16.43 -25.69 -24.97
CA ALA A 55 -16.21 -24.86 -26.16
C ALA A 55 -17.41 -23.93 -26.44
N ALA A 56 -18.65 -24.41 -26.28
CA ALA A 56 -19.86 -23.60 -26.43
C ALA A 56 -19.98 -22.52 -25.34
N TYR A 57 -19.68 -22.87 -24.09
CA TYR A 57 -19.63 -21.95 -22.96
C TYR A 57 -18.58 -20.86 -23.15
N GLY A 58 -17.36 -21.21 -23.58
CA GLY A 58 -16.31 -20.23 -23.87
C GLY A 58 -16.72 -19.22 -24.93
N ARG A 59 -17.44 -19.66 -25.98
CA ARG A 59 -17.99 -18.77 -27.01
C ARG A 59 -19.08 -17.83 -26.50
N GLN A 60 -19.98 -18.29 -25.62
CA GLN A 60 -21.08 -17.47 -25.09
C GLN A 60 -20.64 -16.54 -23.93
N SER A 61 -19.71 -16.99 -23.08
CA SER A 61 -19.23 -16.24 -21.91
C SER A 61 -18.04 -15.32 -22.21
N GLY A 62 -17.22 -15.65 -23.22
CA GLY A 62 -15.94 -14.99 -23.48
C GLY A 62 -14.83 -15.38 -22.49
N VAL A 63 -15.08 -16.34 -21.60
CA VAL A 63 -14.10 -16.84 -20.63
C VAL A 63 -13.29 -17.97 -21.25
N GLN A 64 -11.96 -17.91 -21.15
CA GLN A 64 -11.09 -18.99 -21.57
C GLN A 64 -11.11 -20.10 -20.51
N VAL A 65 -11.54 -21.30 -20.92
CA VAL A 65 -11.58 -22.49 -20.07
C VAL A 65 -10.60 -23.52 -20.60
N SER A 66 -9.66 -23.94 -19.76
CA SER A 66 -8.70 -25.00 -20.05
C SER A 66 -9.14 -26.33 -19.42
N LEU A 67 -9.14 -27.39 -20.22
CA LEU A 67 -9.54 -28.75 -19.86
C LEU A 67 -8.45 -29.72 -20.30
N ARG A 68 -8.05 -30.66 -19.42
CA ARG A 68 -7.18 -31.78 -19.81
C ARG A 68 -8.01 -32.83 -20.55
N ALA A 69 -7.50 -33.34 -21.67
CA ALA A 69 -8.25 -34.25 -22.55
C ALA A 69 -8.67 -35.57 -21.86
N GLU A 70 -7.83 -36.06 -20.94
CA GLU A 70 -8.11 -37.22 -20.08
C GLU A 70 -9.34 -37.02 -19.19
N ASP A 71 -9.55 -35.79 -18.71
CA ASP A 71 -10.70 -35.43 -17.88
C ASP A 71 -11.99 -35.18 -18.69
N ALA A 72 -11.89 -35.07 -20.01
CA ALA A 72 -13.05 -34.85 -20.89
C ALA A 72 -13.72 -36.15 -21.34
N THR A 73 -12.98 -37.26 -21.32
CA THR A 73 -13.34 -38.48 -22.04
C THR A 73 -14.47 -39.22 -21.32
N GLY A 74 -15.57 -39.49 -22.02
CA GLY A 74 -16.73 -40.22 -21.48
C GLY A 74 -17.66 -39.41 -20.56
N ARG A 75 -17.41 -38.11 -20.36
CA ARG A 75 -18.24 -37.24 -19.51
C ARG A 75 -19.17 -36.36 -20.35
N THR A 76 -20.44 -36.28 -19.94
CA THR A 76 -21.47 -35.44 -20.56
C THR A 76 -21.85 -34.31 -19.61
N SER A 77 -21.91 -33.09 -20.15
CA SER A 77 -22.38 -31.91 -19.40
C SER A 77 -23.89 -31.91 -19.19
N ALA A 78 -24.36 -31.21 -18.16
CA ALA A 78 -25.78 -30.91 -18.00
C ALA A 78 -26.23 -29.79 -18.94
N ALA A 79 -27.50 -29.77 -19.31
CA ALA A 79 -28.08 -28.68 -20.10
C ALA A 79 -28.16 -27.39 -19.27
N VAL A 80 -27.75 -26.26 -19.84
CA VAL A 80 -27.82 -24.94 -19.22
C VAL A 80 -28.61 -24.02 -20.12
N SER A 81 -29.78 -23.60 -19.65
CA SER A 81 -30.63 -22.61 -20.31
C SER A 81 -31.02 -21.50 -19.32
N GLY A 82 -31.06 -20.26 -19.80
CA GLY A 82 -31.53 -19.08 -19.05
C GLY A 82 -30.49 -17.98 -18.90
N THR A 83 -30.90 -16.85 -18.30
CA THR A 83 -30.02 -15.72 -18.02
C THR A 83 -29.24 -15.97 -16.73
N LEU A 84 -27.94 -16.26 -16.87
CA LEU A 84 -27.06 -16.62 -15.76
C LEU A 84 -25.77 -15.80 -15.81
N THR A 85 -25.11 -15.65 -14.67
CA THR A 85 -23.71 -15.19 -14.64
C THR A 85 -22.80 -16.30 -15.17
N ALA A 86 -21.65 -15.93 -15.75
CA ALA A 86 -20.69 -16.90 -16.31
C ALA A 86 -20.32 -18.02 -15.31
N GLU A 87 -20.02 -17.66 -14.06
CA GLU A 87 -19.72 -18.62 -12.99
C GLU A 87 -20.89 -19.57 -12.71
N ALA A 88 -22.09 -19.05 -12.48
CA ALA A 88 -23.28 -19.88 -12.26
C ALA A 88 -23.62 -20.81 -13.44
N ALA A 89 -23.40 -20.35 -14.68
CA ALA A 89 -23.57 -21.16 -15.88
C ALA A 89 -22.55 -22.31 -15.93
N LEU A 90 -21.28 -22.03 -15.59
CA LEU A 90 -20.23 -23.05 -15.54
C LEU A 90 -20.49 -24.08 -14.43
N THR A 91 -20.88 -23.63 -13.24
CA THR A 91 -21.23 -24.54 -12.13
C THR A 91 -22.38 -25.47 -12.53
N ARG A 92 -23.41 -24.95 -13.22
CA ARG A 92 -24.54 -25.78 -13.68
C ARG A 92 -24.12 -26.75 -14.79
N LEU A 93 -23.25 -26.33 -15.70
CA LEU A 93 -22.74 -27.17 -16.80
C LEU A 93 -21.91 -28.36 -16.29
N LEU A 94 -21.17 -28.16 -15.19
CA LEU A 94 -20.32 -29.18 -14.56
C LEU A 94 -21.06 -30.08 -13.54
N GLN A 95 -22.38 -29.91 -13.38
CA GLN A 95 -23.16 -30.78 -12.50
C GLN A 95 -23.14 -32.22 -13.00
N GLY A 96 -22.75 -33.16 -12.13
CA GLY A 96 -22.68 -34.58 -12.45
C GLY A 96 -21.40 -35.04 -13.18
N THR A 97 -20.50 -34.12 -13.57
CA THR A 97 -19.24 -34.49 -14.24
C THR A 97 -18.09 -34.77 -13.28
N GLY A 98 -18.25 -34.47 -11.99
CA GLY A 98 -17.19 -34.66 -10.98
C GLY A 98 -15.98 -33.75 -11.18
N LEU A 99 -16.17 -32.58 -11.81
CA LEU A 99 -15.13 -31.59 -12.09
C LEU A 99 -15.50 -30.27 -11.40
N THR A 100 -14.49 -29.56 -10.89
CA THR A 100 -14.64 -28.20 -10.35
C THR A 100 -13.85 -27.22 -11.20
N ALA A 101 -14.30 -25.96 -11.22
CA ALA A 101 -13.62 -24.86 -11.86
C ALA A 101 -12.74 -24.13 -10.84
N ALA A 102 -11.45 -23.97 -11.15
CA ALA A 102 -10.54 -23.10 -10.42
C ALA A 102 -10.09 -21.95 -11.33
N THR A 103 -10.34 -20.72 -10.88
CA THR A 103 -9.95 -19.51 -11.59
C THR A 103 -8.49 -19.17 -11.26
N ALA A 104 -7.64 -19.08 -12.29
CA ALA A 104 -6.27 -18.61 -12.15
C ALA A 104 -6.22 -17.07 -12.09
N THR A 105 -5.12 -16.53 -11.58
CA THR A 105 -4.88 -15.08 -11.43
C THR A 105 -5.02 -14.31 -12.76
N ASP A 106 -4.74 -14.98 -13.88
CA ASP A 106 -4.78 -14.42 -15.23
C ASP A 106 -6.19 -14.45 -15.88
N GLY A 107 -7.23 -14.78 -15.11
CA GLY A 107 -8.62 -14.86 -15.60
C GLY A 107 -8.95 -16.11 -16.43
N THR A 108 -7.99 -17.04 -16.53
CA THR A 108 -8.20 -18.36 -17.17
C THR A 108 -8.83 -19.32 -16.16
N VAL A 109 -9.88 -20.04 -16.56
CA VAL A 109 -10.54 -21.04 -15.72
C VAL A 109 -10.00 -22.44 -16.06
N THR A 110 -9.50 -23.15 -15.05
CA THR A 110 -8.99 -24.52 -15.19
C THR A 110 -9.95 -25.52 -14.57
N LEU A 111 -10.25 -26.61 -15.27
CA LEU A 111 -11.08 -27.69 -14.74
C LEU A 111 -10.22 -28.76 -14.07
N LEU A 112 -10.56 -29.11 -12.82
CA LEU A 112 -9.85 -30.10 -12.01
C LEU A 112 -10.83 -31.19 -11.54
N PRO A 113 -10.43 -32.48 -11.55
CA PRO A 113 -11.25 -33.56 -11.00
C PRO A 113 -11.45 -33.38 -9.50
N LEU A 114 -12.69 -33.54 -9.04
CA LEU A 114 -12.96 -33.73 -7.62
C LEU A 114 -12.37 -35.08 -7.22
N PRO A 115 -11.67 -35.18 -6.06
CA PRO A 115 -11.34 -36.47 -5.48
C PRO A 115 -12.63 -37.27 -5.28
N ALA A 116 -12.69 -38.48 -5.82
CA ALA A 116 -13.81 -39.38 -5.58
C ALA A 116 -13.84 -39.73 -4.08
N ALA A 117 -14.72 -39.09 -3.33
CA ALA A 117 -14.95 -39.43 -1.94
C ALA A 117 -15.62 -40.82 -1.88
N PRO A 118 -15.17 -41.73 -1.00
CA PRO A 118 -15.91 -42.96 -0.74
C PRO A 118 -17.34 -42.62 -0.31
N ALA A 119 -18.31 -43.35 -0.87
CA ALA A 119 -19.73 -43.15 -0.60
C ALA A 119 -20.00 -43.15 0.91
N GLY A 120 -20.38 -41.98 1.45
CA GLY A 120 -20.65 -41.78 2.88
C GLY A 120 -19.79 -40.74 3.59
N ALA A 121 -18.72 -40.22 2.97
CA ALA A 121 -17.90 -39.16 3.55
C ALA A 121 -18.14 -37.82 2.84
N ALA A 122 -18.78 -36.87 3.52
CA ALA A 122 -18.90 -35.50 3.06
C ALA A 122 -17.53 -34.81 3.14
N VAL A 123 -16.88 -34.60 2.00
CA VAL A 123 -15.68 -33.75 1.92
C VAL A 123 -16.15 -32.30 2.02
N LEU A 124 -15.86 -31.67 3.16
CA LEU A 124 -16.13 -30.26 3.37
C LEU A 124 -15.25 -29.43 2.42
N ALA A 125 -15.85 -28.44 1.78
CA ALA A 125 -15.09 -27.47 1.00
C ALA A 125 -14.01 -26.82 1.89
N PRO A 126 -12.80 -26.56 1.38
CA PRO A 126 -11.78 -25.87 2.15
C PRO A 126 -12.33 -24.51 2.61
N LEU A 127 -12.33 -24.31 3.93
CA LEU A 127 -12.72 -23.04 4.55
C LEU A 127 -11.65 -22.00 4.19
N SER A 128 -11.95 -21.11 3.24
CA SER A 128 -11.16 -19.91 3.03
C SER A 128 -11.55 -18.87 4.08
N VAL A 129 -10.67 -18.65 5.05
CA VAL A 129 -10.80 -17.52 5.95
C VAL A 129 -10.35 -16.29 5.17
N ALA A 130 -11.30 -15.51 4.66
CA ALA A 130 -10.99 -14.17 4.16
C ALA A 130 -10.48 -13.35 5.35
N GLY A 131 -9.22 -12.93 5.29
CA GLY A 131 -8.62 -12.07 6.30
C GLY A 131 -9.50 -10.83 6.52
N THR A 132 -9.71 -10.47 7.78
CA THR A 132 -10.45 -9.27 8.17
C THR A 132 -9.94 -8.06 7.41
N VAL A 133 -10.85 -7.22 6.91
CA VAL A 133 -10.52 -5.94 6.29
C VAL A 133 -9.77 -5.08 7.30
N THR A 134 -8.45 -4.96 7.12
CA THR A 134 -7.61 -4.07 7.93
C THR A 134 -8.01 -2.64 7.62
N VAL A 135 -8.38 -1.87 8.64
CA VAL A 135 -8.58 -0.42 8.48
C VAL A 135 -7.21 0.21 8.17
N PRO A 136 -7.08 1.08 7.16
CA PRO A 136 -5.81 1.75 6.87
C PRO A 136 -5.20 2.38 8.13
N GLY A 137 -3.94 2.05 8.39
CA GLY A 137 -3.21 2.52 9.56
C GLY A 137 -3.39 1.72 10.85
N ASP A 138 -4.27 0.70 10.90
CA ASP A 138 -4.45 -0.17 12.07
C ASP A 138 -3.60 -1.46 12.01
N SER A 139 -2.57 -1.47 11.17
CA SER A 139 -1.61 -2.56 11.05
C SER A 139 -0.79 -2.72 12.34
N SER A 140 -0.25 -3.92 12.55
CA SER A 140 0.65 -4.16 13.68
C SER A 140 1.87 -3.25 13.62
N PRO A 141 2.45 -2.88 14.78
CA PRO A 141 3.69 -2.13 14.86
C PRO A 141 4.90 -2.69 14.11
N TRP A 142 4.86 -3.98 13.80
CA TRP A 142 5.97 -4.69 13.14
C TRP A 142 5.66 -5.05 11.69
N GLU A 143 4.54 -4.54 11.17
CA GLU A 143 4.09 -4.74 9.80
C GLU A 143 4.14 -3.41 9.02
N PRO A 144 4.25 -3.46 7.69
CA PRO A 144 4.14 -2.27 6.85
C PRO A 144 2.83 -1.52 7.15
N THR A 145 2.94 -0.22 7.42
CA THR A 145 1.78 0.64 7.62
C THR A 145 1.39 1.28 6.30
N GLU A 146 0.14 1.07 5.86
CA GLU A 146 -0.42 1.71 4.68
C GLU A 146 -0.88 3.15 5.01
N GLY A 147 -0.53 4.09 4.13
CA GLY A 147 -0.87 5.50 4.26
C GLY A 147 0.04 6.28 5.21
N TYR A 148 -0.36 7.51 5.55
CA TYR A 148 0.45 8.45 6.37
C TYR A 148 0.11 8.44 7.86
N THR A 149 -0.85 7.59 8.28
CA THR A 149 -1.31 7.56 9.67
C THR A 149 -1.14 6.16 10.23
N ALA A 150 -0.31 6.01 11.25
CA ALA A 150 -0.30 4.82 12.09
C ALA A 150 -1.29 4.99 13.26
N ARG A 151 -1.92 3.90 13.69
CA ARG A 151 -2.83 3.88 14.86
C ARG A 151 -2.28 3.04 16.01
N ARG A 152 -1.23 2.26 15.77
CA ARG A 152 -0.62 1.33 16.72
C ARG A 152 0.89 1.57 16.79
N VAL A 153 1.44 1.41 17.99
CA VAL A 153 2.86 1.65 18.30
C VAL A 153 3.36 0.60 19.29
N ALA A 154 4.63 0.22 19.18
CA ALA A 154 5.30 -0.61 20.18
C ALA A 154 6.35 0.16 21.00
N THR A 155 6.84 1.30 20.52
CA THR A 155 7.95 2.03 21.16
C THR A 155 7.63 2.51 22.58
N ALA A 156 6.40 2.89 22.88
CA ALA A 156 6.08 3.44 24.19
C ALA A 156 5.95 2.40 25.32
N SER A 157 5.67 1.13 24.99
CA SER A 157 5.36 0.09 25.99
C SER A 157 6.07 -1.24 25.74
N LYS A 158 6.90 -1.35 24.70
CA LYS A 158 7.48 -2.61 24.19
C LYS A 158 6.43 -3.67 23.82
N THR A 159 5.17 -3.27 23.71
CA THR A 159 4.02 -4.11 23.39
C THR A 159 3.18 -3.39 22.34
N ASP A 160 2.47 -4.15 21.52
CA ASP A 160 1.55 -3.55 20.55
C ASP A 160 0.36 -2.88 21.25
N ALA A 161 0.33 -1.55 21.23
CA ALA A 161 -0.70 -0.74 21.83
C ALA A 161 -1.26 0.31 20.85
N PRO A 162 -2.59 0.56 20.86
CA PRO A 162 -3.18 1.67 20.13
C PRO A 162 -2.63 3.01 20.65
N LEU A 163 -2.28 3.93 19.76
CA LEU A 163 -1.76 5.26 20.09
C LEU A 163 -2.69 6.05 21.03
N ILE A 164 -4.01 5.90 20.88
CA ILE A 164 -5.00 6.54 21.75
C ILE A 164 -4.95 6.04 23.20
N ARG A 165 -4.39 4.85 23.43
CA ARG A 165 -4.20 4.25 24.77
C ARG A 165 -2.77 4.38 25.28
N THR A 166 -1.87 4.95 24.49
CA THR A 166 -0.48 5.17 24.87
C THR A 166 -0.35 6.44 25.70
N PRO A 167 0.09 6.38 26.98
CA PRO A 167 0.17 7.55 27.86
C PRO A 167 1.45 8.37 27.64
N GLN A 168 1.92 8.43 26.39
CA GLN A 168 3.15 9.13 25.99
C GLN A 168 2.94 9.78 24.62
N SER A 169 3.69 10.86 24.36
CA SER A 169 3.63 11.56 23.08
C SER A 169 4.48 10.84 22.04
N VAL A 170 3.84 10.12 21.12
CA VAL A 170 4.53 9.45 20.00
C VAL A 170 4.10 10.09 18.67
N SER A 171 5.04 10.26 17.75
CA SER A 171 4.76 10.47 16.33
C SER A 171 5.35 9.34 15.52
N VAL A 172 4.63 8.94 14.48
CA VAL A 172 5.08 7.90 13.55
C VAL A 172 5.15 8.52 12.16
N VAL A 173 6.31 8.41 11.52
CA VAL A 173 6.51 8.73 10.11
C VAL A 173 6.50 7.40 9.36
N THR A 174 5.45 7.15 8.59
CA THR A 174 5.29 5.89 7.84
C THR A 174 6.16 5.86 6.59
N ARG A 175 6.42 4.68 6.04
CA ARG A 175 7.13 4.55 4.77
C ARG A 175 6.54 5.39 3.65
N ASP A 176 5.22 5.34 3.48
CA ASP A 176 4.57 6.05 2.38
C ASP A 176 4.82 7.57 2.49
N GLN A 177 4.94 8.09 3.71
CA GLN A 177 5.34 9.48 3.94
C GLN A 177 6.81 9.73 3.61
N ILE A 178 7.72 8.83 4.04
CA ILE A 178 9.16 8.91 3.71
C ILE A 178 9.37 8.95 2.19
N ASP A 179 8.69 8.05 1.47
CA ASP A 179 8.79 7.94 0.01
C ASP A 179 8.17 9.15 -0.69
N ALA A 180 7.02 9.65 -0.20
CA ALA A 180 6.37 10.85 -0.75
C ALA A 180 7.20 12.12 -0.55
N GLN A 181 7.91 12.22 0.58
CA GLN A 181 8.83 13.32 0.86
C GLN A 181 10.14 13.21 0.07
N LYS A 182 10.45 12.02 -0.47
CA LYS A 182 11.74 11.69 -1.10
C LYS A 182 12.90 11.99 -0.16
N ALA A 183 12.75 11.62 1.10
CA ALA A 183 13.77 11.89 2.12
C ALA A 183 15.01 11.01 1.90
N ASP A 184 16.18 11.64 1.79
CA ASP A 184 17.47 10.95 1.62
C ASP A 184 18.11 10.57 2.96
N SER A 185 17.66 11.17 4.07
CA SER A 185 18.15 10.93 5.42
C SER A 185 17.01 10.81 6.44
N VAL A 186 17.29 10.22 7.62
CA VAL A 186 16.31 10.15 8.71
C VAL A 186 15.94 11.54 9.22
N VAL A 187 16.89 12.46 9.34
CA VAL A 187 16.61 13.86 9.75
C VAL A 187 15.69 14.60 8.79
N GLU A 188 15.81 14.32 7.48
CA GLU A 188 14.93 14.90 6.47
C GLU A 188 13.49 14.36 6.57
N ALA A 189 13.34 13.05 6.77
CA ALA A 189 12.04 12.42 7.00
C ALA A 189 11.32 12.99 8.24
N LEU A 190 12.09 13.50 9.22
CA LEU A 190 11.58 14.08 10.45
C LEU A 190 11.21 15.57 10.36
N ARG A 191 11.44 16.26 9.24
CA ARG A 191 11.17 17.71 9.10
C ARG A 191 9.72 18.09 9.36
N TYR A 192 8.78 17.19 9.11
CA TYR A 192 7.34 17.40 9.35
C TYR A 192 6.86 16.85 10.70
N THR A 193 7.77 16.35 11.54
CA THR A 193 7.44 15.77 12.84
C THR A 193 7.41 16.85 13.92
N PRO A 194 6.31 16.98 14.68
CA PRO A 194 6.19 18.02 15.69
C PRO A 194 7.17 17.81 16.85
N GLY A 195 7.76 18.92 17.31
CA GLY A 195 8.70 18.93 18.44
C GLY A 195 10.06 18.31 18.12
N VAL A 196 10.34 18.06 16.84
CA VAL A 196 11.62 17.58 16.32
C VAL A 196 12.21 18.67 15.44
N VAL A 197 13.50 18.95 15.63
CA VAL A 197 14.26 19.82 14.74
C VAL A 197 15.35 18.94 14.14
N GLY A 198 15.15 18.59 12.86
CA GLY A 198 16.20 17.98 12.05
C GLY A 198 17.23 19.03 11.64
N GLU A 199 18.41 18.57 11.25
CA GLU A 199 19.43 19.41 10.59
C GLU A 199 19.85 20.62 11.43
N SER A 200 20.10 20.41 12.73
CA SER A 200 20.43 21.50 13.66
C SER A 200 21.69 22.30 13.27
N PHE A 201 22.55 21.70 12.44
CA PHE A 201 23.76 22.31 11.88
C PHE A 201 23.69 22.46 10.34
N GLY A 202 22.49 22.40 9.77
CA GLY A 202 22.26 22.35 8.32
C GLY A 202 22.44 20.93 7.74
N ILE A 203 22.63 20.87 6.42
CA ILE A 203 22.84 19.63 5.68
C ILE A 203 24.25 19.10 5.99
N ASP A 204 24.38 18.16 6.94
CA ASP A 204 25.62 17.42 7.19
C ASP A 204 25.49 16.01 6.60
N THR A 205 26.38 15.66 5.68
CA THR A 205 26.36 14.33 5.06
C THR A 205 27.02 13.27 5.95
N ARG A 206 27.60 13.59 7.10
CA ARG A 206 28.33 12.62 7.94
C ARG A 206 27.48 12.08 9.08
N TYR A 207 26.61 12.91 9.65
CA TYR A 207 25.85 12.59 10.86
C TYR A 207 24.44 13.15 10.81
N ASP A 208 23.53 12.43 11.44
CA ASP A 208 22.14 12.83 11.60
C ASP A 208 21.99 13.58 12.94
N TRP A 209 21.98 14.91 12.87
CA TRP A 209 21.77 15.77 14.05
C TRP A 209 20.30 16.11 14.22
N THR A 210 19.70 15.57 15.29
CA THR A 210 18.30 15.80 15.63
C THR A 210 18.17 16.32 17.05
N LEU A 211 17.32 17.33 17.23
CA LEU A 211 16.87 17.79 18.54
C LEU A 211 15.42 17.36 18.75
N ILE A 212 15.12 16.79 19.92
CA ILE A 212 13.74 16.53 20.34
C ILE A 212 13.46 17.38 21.57
N ARG A 213 12.44 18.25 21.48
CA ARG A 213 12.11 19.24 22.52
C ARG A 213 13.32 20.09 22.97
N GLY A 214 14.26 20.36 22.06
CA GLY A 214 15.48 21.14 22.31
C GLY A 214 16.67 20.36 22.87
N PHE A 215 16.56 19.05 23.06
CA PHE A 215 17.65 18.20 23.53
C PHE A 215 18.26 17.39 22.39
N SER A 216 19.60 17.37 22.32
CA SER A 216 20.33 16.58 21.32
C SER A 216 20.09 15.09 21.50
N GLN A 217 19.90 14.37 20.40
CA GLN A 217 19.74 12.91 20.40
C GLN A 217 21.01 12.16 20.00
N ALA A 218 22.08 12.88 19.65
CA ALA A 218 23.23 12.30 18.95
C ALA A 218 24.07 11.31 19.76
N GLU A 219 23.96 11.29 21.08
CA GLU A 219 24.75 10.40 21.95
C GLU A 219 23.92 9.21 22.45
N THR A 220 22.75 9.47 23.03
CA THR A 220 21.95 8.44 23.69
C THR A 220 20.50 8.33 23.20
N GLY A 221 20.08 9.19 22.28
CA GLY A 221 18.72 9.22 21.72
C GLY A 221 18.52 8.42 20.43
N LEU A 222 19.59 7.90 19.81
CA LEU A 222 19.50 7.10 18.59
C LEU A 222 19.22 5.62 18.89
N PHE A 223 18.15 5.10 18.31
CA PHE A 223 17.80 3.69 18.39
C PHE A 223 17.56 3.12 17.00
N ARG A 224 17.72 1.81 16.86
CA ARG A 224 17.34 1.06 15.67
C ARG A 224 16.75 -0.28 16.10
N ASP A 225 15.56 -0.60 15.59
CA ASP A 225 14.85 -1.85 15.92
C ASP A 225 14.72 -2.11 17.44
N GLY A 226 14.65 -1.05 18.25
CA GLY A 226 14.54 -1.15 19.71
C GLY A 226 15.85 -1.23 20.49
N LEU A 227 16.99 -1.27 19.80
CA LEU A 227 18.33 -1.26 20.39
C LEU A 227 19.00 0.10 20.27
N GLN A 228 19.69 0.53 21.32
CA GLN A 228 20.40 1.80 21.33
C GLN A 228 21.65 1.75 20.44
N LEU A 229 21.79 2.72 19.56
CA LEU A 229 23.00 2.96 18.77
C LEU A 229 23.89 3.93 19.55
N ARG A 230 24.73 3.38 20.43
CA ARG A 230 25.64 4.19 21.25
C ARG A 230 26.62 4.95 20.36
N SER A 231 26.64 6.27 20.53
CA SER A 231 27.51 7.20 19.82
C SER A 231 28.23 8.08 20.85
N THR A 232 29.43 8.56 20.50
CA THR A 232 30.21 9.46 21.36
C THR A 232 30.75 10.61 20.52
N GLY A 233 30.31 11.84 20.80
CA GLY A 233 30.75 13.03 20.08
C GLY A 233 30.53 12.92 18.57
N TYR A 234 31.61 12.96 17.79
CA TYR A 234 31.59 12.83 16.32
C TYR A 234 31.74 11.38 15.82
N ALA A 235 31.67 10.39 16.72
CA ALA A 235 31.55 8.98 16.33
C ALA A 235 30.07 8.56 16.38
N SER A 236 29.25 9.17 15.51
CA SER A 236 27.81 8.91 15.42
C SER A 236 27.45 8.02 14.24
N TRP A 237 26.31 7.36 14.37
CA TRP A 237 25.72 6.51 13.36
C TRP A 237 24.87 7.36 12.43
N ARG A 238 25.06 7.18 11.12
CA ARG A 238 24.14 7.70 10.11
C ARG A 238 23.18 6.59 9.72
N GLN A 239 21.89 6.87 9.73
CA GLN A 239 20.86 5.87 9.44
C GLN A 239 20.24 6.16 8.08
N GLU A 240 20.16 5.16 7.20
CA GLU A 240 19.47 5.34 5.92
C GLU A 240 17.95 5.14 6.08
N PRO A 241 17.13 6.03 5.50
CA PRO A 241 15.68 5.86 5.51
C PRO A 241 15.25 4.65 4.68
N TYR A 242 16.01 4.21 3.67
CA TYR A 242 15.67 3.07 2.82
C TYR A 242 15.42 1.76 3.59
N GLY A 243 16.23 1.50 4.63
CA GLY A 243 16.07 0.29 5.46
C GLY A 243 14.97 0.38 6.51
N ALA A 244 14.31 1.53 6.65
CA ALA A 244 13.28 1.79 7.63
C ALA A 244 11.89 1.70 6.99
N GLU A 245 11.00 0.98 7.65
CA GLU A 245 9.60 0.82 7.28
C GLU A 245 8.72 1.90 7.93
N ARG A 246 9.18 2.41 9.07
CA ARG A 246 8.67 3.63 9.69
C ARG A 246 9.68 4.13 10.71
N ILE A 247 9.55 5.41 11.04
CA ILE A 247 10.37 6.08 12.03
C ILE A 247 9.43 6.52 13.17
N GLU A 248 9.67 6.02 14.38
CA GLU A 248 8.88 6.37 15.55
C GLU A 248 9.65 7.30 16.47
N VAL A 249 9.07 8.46 16.75
CA VAL A 249 9.62 9.45 17.67
C VAL A 249 8.81 9.43 18.95
N LEU A 250 9.42 8.95 20.03
CA LEU A 250 8.86 9.04 21.38
C LEU A 250 9.42 10.29 22.05
N ARG A 251 8.54 11.23 22.41
CA ARG A 251 8.93 12.51 23.03
C ARG A 251 8.77 12.48 24.53
N GLY A 252 9.84 12.83 25.24
CA GLY A 252 9.91 12.86 26.69
C GLY A 252 10.70 11.68 27.29
N PRO A 253 10.81 11.60 28.62
CA PRO A 253 11.67 10.63 29.28
C PRO A 253 11.24 9.19 29.02
N ALA A 254 12.12 8.39 28.40
CA ALA A 254 11.87 6.99 28.03
C ALA A 254 12.77 5.99 28.77
N SER A 255 13.49 6.43 29.80
CA SER A 255 14.56 5.67 30.45
C SER A 255 14.10 4.37 31.11
N VAL A 256 12.83 4.27 31.47
CA VAL A 256 12.25 3.07 32.08
C VAL A 256 12.33 1.85 31.15
N LEU A 257 12.14 2.06 29.84
CA LEU A 257 12.10 0.97 28.85
C LEU A 257 13.36 0.87 27.99
N TYR A 258 14.13 1.96 27.90
CA TYR A 258 15.28 2.07 27.00
C TYR A 258 16.61 2.35 27.74
N GLY A 259 16.59 2.41 29.07
CA GLY A 259 17.81 2.59 29.87
C GLY A 259 18.34 4.01 29.82
N GLN A 260 19.67 4.16 29.71
CA GLN A 260 20.32 5.47 29.60
C GLN A 260 19.89 6.12 28.28
N GLY A 261 19.13 7.22 28.34
CA GLY A 261 18.64 7.95 27.17
C GLY A 261 18.44 9.43 27.48
N ASP A 262 18.36 10.23 26.43
CA ASP A 262 18.20 11.68 26.52
C ASP A 262 16.80 12.06 27.02
N VAL A 263 16.70 13.17 27.75
CA VAL A 263 15.42 13.64 28.33
C VAL A 263 14.42 14.14 27.29
N GLY A 264 14.90 14.46 26.09
CA GLY A 264 14.09 14.91 24.95
C GLY A 264 13.19 13.80 24.41
N GLY A 265 13.64 12.55 24.48
CA GLY A 265 12.97 11.44 23.82
C GLY A 265 13.94 10.42 23.26
N LEU A 266 13.44 9.69 22.27
CA LEU A 266 14.25 8.88 21.38
C LEU A 266 13.63 8.87 19.98
N ASP A 267 14.48 8.62 19.00
CA ASP A 267 14.08 8.35 17.62
C ASP A 267 14.47 6.93 17.23
N LEU A 268 13.54 6.21 16.57
CA LEU A 268 13.64 4.78 16.31
C LEU A 268 13.15 4.45 14.90
N PRO A 269 14.07 4.42 13.92
CA PRO A 269 13.85 3.73 12.66
C PRO A 269 13.69 2.22 12.91
N GLY A 270 12.54 1.69 12.53
CA GLY A 270 12.21 0.27 12.64
C GLY A 270 12.11 -0.39 11.28
N LYS A 271 12.63 -1.60 11.17
CA LYS A 271 12.42 -2.52 10.06
C LYS A 271 11.18 -3.37 10.34
N SER A 272 10.14 -3.25 9.52
CA SER A 272 9.03 -4.22 9.49
C SER A 272 9.41 -5.41 8.60
N GLY A 273 8.76 -6.56 8.83
CA GLY A 273 8.91 -7.75 7.99
C GLY A 273 8.63 -7.46 6.51
N GLU A 274 9.20 -8.29 5.64
CA GLU A 274 9.20 -8.14 4.17
C GLU A 274 7.88 -7.57 3.62
N ARG A 275 7.97 -6.39 2.99
CA ARG A 275 6.95 -5.98 2.01
C ARG A 275 6.97 -7.03 0.91
N THR A 276 5.90 -7.81 0.81
CA THR A 276 5.56 -8.49 -0.44
C THR A 276 5.23 -7.40 -1.44
N SER A 277 6.28 -6.92 -2.09
CA SER A 277 6.23 -5.87 -3.08
C SER A 277 5.32 -6.33 -4.21
N LYS A 278 4.09 -5.81 -4.25
CA LYS A 278 3.26 -5.84 -5.45
C LYS A 278 3.85 -4.84 -6.43
N ILE A 279 4.99 -5.20 -7.02
CA ILE A 279 5.48 -4.54 -8.23
C ILE A 279 4.52 -4.97 -9.34
N CYS A 280 3.69 -4.03 -9.76
CA CYS A 280 3.02 -4.07 -11.06
C CYS A 280 4.02 -3.85 -12.19
#